data_AF-A0A0Q5FEF2-F1
#
_entry.id   AF-A0A0Q5FEF2-F1
#
_cell.length_a   1.000
_cell.length_b   1.000
_cell.length_c   1.000
_cell.angle_alpha   90.00
_cell.angle_beta   90.00
_cell.angle_gamma   90.00
#
_symmetry.space_group_name_H-M   'P 1'
#
loop_
_entity.id
_entity.type
_entity.pdbx_description
1 polymer ?
#
loop_
_entity_poly.entity_id
_entity_poly.type
_entity_poly.pdbx_seq_one_letter_code
_entity_poly.pdbx_strand_id
1 'polypeptide(L)'
;MSKYSSEQTLSDGGSSTMNDQALMHPAIATDWALWSAVVSGAALTRLRHLEASFPEMTSAVLSTADGLHIASVGVPHDSGDRLAAMNGSLFGVARAEADILSQGTTPSMSAVVSVSIGASQMSLLSFILAPYGQLLLSVSASGVQLGTVIVQARSAAYELITALGVSAPPA
;
A
#
# COMPACT_ATOMS: atom_id res chain seq x y z
N MET A 1 -49.35 -34.08 1.59
CA MET A 1 -47.89 -34.05 1.82
C MET A 1 -47.27 -33.07 0.83
N SER A 2 -47.06 -31.82 1.24
CA SER A 2 -46.11 -30.92 0.58
C SER A 2 -45.53 -30.04 1.66
N LYS A 3 -44.20 -29.98 1.69
CA LYS A 3 -43.36 -29.66 2.85
C LYS A 3 -42.50 -28.45 2.45
N TYR A 4 -42.31 -27.54 3.40
CA TYR A 4 -41.27 -26.49 3.45
C TYR A 4 -41.40 -25.28 2.52
N SER A 5 -42.00 -24.21 3.06
CA SER A 5 -41.45 -22.86 2.92
C SER A 5 -40.28 -22.71 3.90
N SER A 6 -39.11 -22.36 3.38
CA SER A 6 -37.99 -21.86 4.16
C SER A 6 -37.41 -20.66 3.41
N GLU A 7 -37.85 -19.47 3.80
CA GLU A 7 -37.11 -18.24 3.57
C GLU A 7 -35.81 -18.32 4.36
N GLN A 8 -34.70 -18.41 3.64
CA GLN A 8 -33.37 -18.43 4.18
C GLN A 8 -32.79 -17.02 4.02
N THR A 9 -32.98 -16.18 5.04
CA THR A 9 -32.24 -14.92 5.20
C THR A 9 -30.76 -15.23 5.39
N LEU A 10 -29.97 -14.99 4.34
CA LEU A 10 -28.51 -14.89 4.44
C LEU A 10 -28.18 -13.53 5.07
N SER A 11 -27.66 -13.53 6.30
CA SER A 11 -27.11 -12.32 6.90
C SER A 11 -25.71 -12.07 6.34
N ASP A 12 -25.62 -10.98 5.58
CA ASP A 12 -24.42 -10.30 5.12
C ASP A 12 -23.66 -9.73 6.33
N GLY A 13 -22.53 -10.33 6.71
CA GLY A 13 -21.80 -9.97 7.94
C GLY A 13 -20.28 -9.99 7.84
N GLY A 14 -19.72 -10.25 6.65
CA GLY A 14 -18.27 -10.42 6.46
C GLY A 14 -17.55 -9.25 5.78
N SER A 15 -18.27 -8.33 5.12
CA SER A 15 -17.64 -7.33 4.24
C SER A 15 -17.36 -5.97 4.91
N SER A 16 -18.03 -5.64 6.00
CA SER A 16 -17.95 -4.30 6.61
C SER A 16 -16.61 -4.03 7.31
N THR A 17 -16.06 -5.00 8.03
CA THR A 17 -14.85 -4.83 8.86
C THR A 17 -13.58 -4.67 8.04
N MET A 18 -13.48 -5.34 6.89
CA MET A 18 -12.30 -5.28 6.02
C MET A 18 -12.27 -3.97 5.21
N ASN A 19 -13.45 -3.41 4.92
CA ASN A 19 -13.57 -2.11 4.26
C ASN A 19 -13.24 -0.95 5.23
N ASP A 20 -13.63 -1.07 6.49
CA ASP A 20 -13.29 -0.09 7.54
C ASP A 20 -11.77 -0.01 7.80
N GLN A 21 -11.05 -1.15 7.74
CA GLN A 21 -9.59 -1.15 7.94
C GLN A 21 -8.82 -0.52 6.78
N ALA A 22 -9.39 -0.48 5.58
CA ALA A 22 -8.76 0.17 4.43
C ALA A 22 -8.81 1.70 4.51
N LEU A 23 -9.72 2.25 5.32
CA LEU A 23 -9.88 3.69 5.52
C LEU A 23 -8.92 4.19 6.62
N MET A 24 -8.35 5.36 6.38
CA MET A 24 -7.58 6.06 7.40
C MET A 24 -8.51 6.51 8.55
N HIS A 25 -8.04 6.39 9.79
CA HIS A 25 -8.81 6.84 10.94
C HIS A 25 -9.11 8.35 10.86
N PRO A 26 -10.35 8.82 11.10
CA PRO A 26 -10.75 10.22 10.87
C PRO A 26 -9.92 11.27 11.62
N ALA A 27 -9.49 10.97 12.85
CA ALA A 27 -8.63 11.85 13.63
C ALA A 27 -7.24 12.06 12.98
N ILE A 28 -6.71 11.02 12.31
CA ILE A 28 -5.44 11.13 11.58
C ILE A 28 -5.64 11.90 10.28
N ALA A 29 -6.74 11.64 9.58
CA ALA A 29 -7.07 12.36 8.36
C ALA A 29 -7.24 13.87 8.59
N THR A 30 -7.83 14.25 9.73
CA THR A 30 -8.04 15.66 10.12
C THR A 30 -6.70 16.40 10.32
N ASP A 31 -5.75 15.75 11.00
CA ASP A 31 -4.44 16.33 11.34
C ASP A 31 -3.31 15.73 10.50
N TRP A 32 -3.57 15.41 9.23
CA TRP A 32 -2.63 14.65 8.39
C TRP A 32 -1.24 15.26 8.33
N ALA A 33 -1.12 16.59 8.25
CA ALA A 33 0.19 17.25 8.19
C ALA A 33 1.06 17.00 9.43
N LEU A 34 0.45 16.83 10.60
CA LEU A 34 1.16 16.49 11.85
C LEU A 34 1.54 15.01 11.86
N TRP A 35 0.58 14.14 11.52
CA TRP A 35 0.78 12.69 11.53
C TRP A 35 1.77 12.22 10.47
N SER A 36 1.71 12.79 9.27
CA SER A 36 2.63 12.48 8.19
C SER A 36 4.05 12.73 8.65
N ALA A 37 4.36 13.87 9.27
CA ALA A 37 5.70 14.18 9.77
C ALA A 37 6.25 13.12 10.76
N VAL A 38 5.40 12.60 11.66
CA VAL A 38 5.79 11.55 12.62
C VAL A 38 6.05 10.23 11.90
N VAL A 39 5.15 9.81 11.01
CA VAL A 39 5.25 8.56 10.26
C VAL A 39 6.41 8.59 9.26
N SER A 40 6.65 9.75 8.64
CA SER A 40 7.72 9.97 7.68
C SER A 40 9.09 9.60 8.27
N GLY A 41 9.36 9.95 9.52
CA GLY A 41 10.66 9.64 10.16
C GLY A 41 10.92 8.14 10.30
N ALA A 42 9.92 7.40 10.81
CA ALA A 42 9.99 5.95 10.95
C ALA A 42 10.07 5.25 9.58
N ALA A 43 9.24 5.69 8.63
CA ALA A 43 9.23 5.17 7.27
C ALA A 43 10.57 5.42 6.55
N LEU A 44 11.10 6.64 6.62
CA LEU A 44 12.34 7.03 5.95
C LEU A 44 13.53 6.21 6.43
N THR A 45 13.56 5.86 7.72
CA THR A 45 14.61 4.96 8.26
C THR A 45 14.60 3.60 7.56
N ARG A 46 13.42 3.05 7.28
CA ARG A 46 13.27 1.77 6.58
C ARG A 46 13.55 1.88 5.08
N LEU A 47 13.11 2.98 4.45
CA LEU A 47 13.43 3.22 3.05
C LEU A 47 14.94 3.39 2.81
N ARG A 48 15.66 4.06 3.74
CA ARG A 48 17.13 4.15 3.68
C ARG A 48 17.82 2.80 3.91
N HIS A 49 17.25 1.94 4.75
CA HIS A 49 17.75 0.57 4.90
C HIS A 49 17.59 -0.24 3.60
N LEU A 50 16.45 -0.09 2.91
CA LEU A 50 16.25 -0.66 1.58
C LEU A 50 17.26 -0.10 0.57
N GLU A 51 17.47 1.22 0.54
CA GLU A 51 18.47 1.86 -0.33
C GLU A 51 19.88 1.31 -0.12
N ALA A 52 20.28 1.10 1.13
CA ALA A 52 21.60 0.56 1.45
C ALA A 52 21.76 -0.94 1.09
N SER A 53 20.66 -1.71 1.12
CA SER A 53 20.68 -3.16 0.86
C SER A 53 20.36 -3.53 -0.60
N PHE A 54 19.86 -2.58 -1.38
CA PHE A 54 19.49 -2.77 -2.79
C PHE A 54 20.11 -1.69 -3.70
N PRO A 55 21.40 -1.82 -4.08
CA PRO A 55 22.14 -0.79 -4.81
C PRO A 55 21.57 -0.41 -6.18
N GLU A 56 20.85 -1.31 -6.84
CA GLU A 56 20.21 -1.06 -8.15
C GLU A 56 18.88 -0.31 -8.03
N MET A 57 18.41 -0.07 -6.79
CA MET A 57 17.21 0.72 -6.53
C MET A 57 17.43 2.16 -6.97
N THR A 58 16.49 2.68 -7.75
CA THR A 58 16.48 4.07 -8.21
C THR A 58 15.58 4.94 -7.34
N SER A 59 14.50 4.37 -6.79
CA SER A 59 13.60 5.10 -5.89
C SER A 59 12.78 4.15 -5.03
N ALA A 60 12.41 4.59 -3.84
CA ALA A 60 11.29 4.02 -3.11
C ALA A 60 10.37 5.12 -2.58
N VAL A 61 9.06 4.92 -2.67
CA VAL A 61 8.03 5.89 -2.27
C VAL A 61 6.96 5.17 -1.46
N LEU A 62 6.74 5.64 -0.24
CA LEU A 62 5.61 5.26 0.61
C LEU A 62 4.54 6.36 0.54
N SER A 63 3.30 5.96 0.29
CA SER A 63 2.15 6.84 0.24
C SER A 63 0.90 6.15 0.77
N THR A 64 -0.17 6.92 0.96
CA THR A 64 -1.52 6.37 1.13
C THR A 64 -2.08 5.91 -0.24
N ALA A 65 -3.18 5.16 -0.21
CA ALA A 65 -3.86 4.68 -1.43
C ALA A 65 -4.52 5.79 -2.26
N ASP A 66 -4.88 6.92 -1.65
CA ASP A 66 -5.41 8.11 -2.30
C ASP A 66 -4.32 9.08 -2.79
N GLY A 67 -3.04 8.72 -2.60
CA GLY A 67 -1.91 9.42 -3.22
C GLY A 67 -1.25 10.50 -2.35
N LEU A 68 -1.51 10.53 -1.04
CA LEU A 68 -0.79 11.41 -0.12
C LEU A 68 0.61 10.83 0.17
N HIS A 69 1.64 11.63 -0.09
CA HIS A 69 3.03 11.25 0.17
C HIS A 69 3.32 11.13 1.66
N ILE A 70 4.10 10.10 2.03
CA ILE A 70 4.57 9.87 3.40
C ILE A 70 6.09 9.98 3.44
N ALA A 71 6.81 9.21 2.60
CA ALA A 71 8.26 9.24 2.58
C ALA A 71 8.80 8.74 1.24
N SER A 72 9.98 9.23 0.85
CA SER A 72 10.68 8.71 -0.32
C SER A 72 12.20 8.81 -0.22
N VAL A 73 12.89 7.94 -0.95
CA VAL A 73 14.34 7.93 -1.16
C VAL A 73 14.65 7.77 -2.65
N GLY A 74 15.83 8.21 -3.09
CA GLY A 74 16.22 8.20 -4.51
C GLY A 74 15.54 9.26 -5.39
N VAL A 75 14.62 10.06 -4.84
CA VAL A 75 13.91 11.15 -5.56
C VAL A 75 13.78 12.42 -4.72
N PRO A 76 13.82 13.62 -5.34
CA PRO A 76 13.47 14.87 -4.67
C PRO A 76 12.03 14.86 -4.13
N HIS A 77 11.74 15.69 -3.13
CA HIS A 77 10.42 15.73 -2.46
C HIS A 77 9.26 15.99 -3.43
N ASP A 78 9.35 17.04 -4.27
CA ASP A 78 8.32 17.37 -5.26
C ASP A 78 8.05 16.22 -6.27
N SER A 79 9.08 15.45 -6.60
CA SER A 79 8.94 14.25 -7.44
C SER A 79 8.30 13.10 -6.66
N GLY A 80 8.59 12.98 -5.37
CA GLY A 80 7.96 12.04 -4.45
C GLY A 80 6.44 12.26 -4.35
N ASP A 81 6.00 13.51 -4.21
CA ASP A 81 4.58 13.87 -4.18
C ASP A 81 3.86 13.47 -5.47
N ARG A 82 4.47 13.79 -6.62
CA ARG A 82 3.94 13.39 -7.93
C ARG A 82 3.88 11.87 -8.09
N LEU A 83 4.92 11.15 -7.65
CA LEU A 83 4.95 9.69 -7.68
C LEU A 83 3.89 9.09 -6.78
N ALA A 84 3.67 9.63 -5.58
CA ALA A 84 2.60 9.18 -4.68
C ALA A 84 1.21 9.32 -5.33
N ALA A 85 0.91 10.47 -5.93
CA ALA A 85 -0.35 10.69 -6.63
C ALA A 85 -0.55 9.73 -7.82
N MET A 86 0.50 9.50 -8.62
CA MET A 86 0.46 8.54 -9.72
C MET A 86 0.29 7.10 -9.21
N ASN A 87 0.97 6.72 -8.14
CA ASN A 87 0.86 5.40 -7.54
C ASN A 87 -0.55 5.13 -7.01
N GLY A 88 -1.17 6.12 -6.36
CA GLY A 88 -2.58 6.03 -5.92
C GLY A 88 -3.53 5.79 -7.10
N SER A 89 -3.30 6.51 -8.21
CA SER A 89 -4.09 6.33 -9.44
C SER A 89 -3.90 4.94 -10.05
N LEU A 90 -2.66 4.48 -10.19
CA LEU A 90 -2.33 3.14 -10.71
C LEU A 90 -2.95 2.03 -9.86
N PHE A 91 -2.85 2.18 -8.55
CA PHE A 91 -3.45 1.25 -7.60
C PHE A 91 -4.98 1.24 -7.72
N GLY A 92 -5.63 2.41 -7.83
CA GLY A 92 -7.08 2.50 -8.02
C GLY A 92 -7.57 1.79 -9.27
N VAL A 93 -6.87 1.97 -10.40
CA VAL A 93 -7.17 1.24 -11.65
C VAL A 93 -6.97 -0.26 -11.48
N ALA A 94 -5.83 -0.68 -10.95
CA ALA A 94 -5.53 -2.11 -10.77
C ALA A 94 -6.50 -2.80 -9.80
N ARG A 95 -6.94 -2.09 -8.76
CA ARG A 95 -7.97 -2.59 -7.83
C ARG A 95 -9.31 -2.76 -8.54
N ALA A 96 -9.76 -1.77 -9.30
CA ALA A 96 -11.00 -1.88 -10.07
C ALA A 96 -10.94 -3.04 -11.09
N GLU A 97 -9.80 -3.24 -11.75
CA GLU A 97 -9.59 -4.39 -12.64
C GLU A 97 -9.62 -5.71 -11.86
N ALA A 98 -8.96 -5.80 -10.71
CA ALA A 98 -8.96 -6.98 -9.87
C ALA A 98 -10.37 -7.34 -9.36
N ASP A 99 -11.19 -6.34 -9.01
CA ASP A 99 -12.58 -6.54 -8.58
C ASP A 99 -13.44 -7.13 -9.72
N ILE A 100 -13.23 -6.68 -10.97
CA ILE A 100 -13.90 -7.23 -12.16
C ILE A 100 -13.44 -8.68 -12.43
N LEU A 101 -12.13 -8.92 -12.40
CA LEU A 101 -11.54 -10.23 -12.73
C LEU A 101 -11.85 -11.29 -11.67
N SER A 102 -11.94 -10.89 -10.41
CA SER A 102 -12.22 -11.79 -9.28
C SER A 102 -13.69 -12.18 -9.15
N GLN A 103 -14.59 -11.63 -9.98
CA GLN A 103 -16.05 -11.88 -9.91
C GLN A 103 -16.62 -11.71 -8.50
N GLY A 104 -16.05 -10.80 -7.69
CA GLY A 104 -16.48 -10.56 -6.31
C GLY A 104 -15.92 -11.52 -5.26
N THR A 105 -14.95 -12.39 -5.60
CA THR A 105 -14.14 -13.06 -4.57
C THR A 105 -13.03 -12.14 -4.09
N THR A 106 -13.06 -11.75 -2.82
CA THR A 106 -12.08 -10.83 -2.24
C THR A 106 -10.66 -11.38 -2.41
N PRO A 107 -9.78 -10.70 -3.16
CA PRO A 107 -8.38 -11.10 -3.25
C PRO A 107 -7.77 -11.13 -1.85
N SER A 108 -7.25 -12.29 -1.43
CA SER A 108 -6.89 -12.52 -0.03
C SER A 108 -5.56 -11.88 0.39
N MET A 109 -4.81 -11.22 -0.51
CA MET A 109 -3.62 -10.45 -0.14
C MET A 109 -3.28 -9.34 -1.14
N SER A 110 -2.85 -8.20 -0.59
CA SER A 110 -1.92 -7.20 -1.15
C SER A 110 -1.81 -7.20 -2.68
N ALA A 111 -2.55 -6.29 -3.33
CA ALA A 111 -2.41 -6.10 -4.77
C ALA A 111 -0.98 -5.65 -5.10
N VAL A 112 -0.43 -6.23 -6.17
CA VAL A 112 0.88 -5.87 -6.72
C VAL A 112 0.66 -5.36 -8.13
N VAL A 113 1.05 -4.12 -8.37
CA VAL A 113 1.14 -3.54 -9.71
C VAL A 113 2.61 -3.52 -10.10
N SER A 114 2.91 -3.90 -11.34
CA SER A 114 4.29 -3.89 -11.85
C SER A 114 4.35 -3.15 -13.17
N VAL A 115 5.38 -2.33 -13.34
CA VAL A 115 5.63 -1.56 -14.56
C VAL A 115 7.05 -1.84 -15.02
N SER A 116 7.20 -2.20 -16.29
CA SER A 116 8.49 -2.49 -16.92
C SER A 116 8.67 -1.57 -18.13
N ILE A 117 9.69 -0.71 -18.11
CA ILE A 117 10.00 0.22 -19.20
C ILE A 117 11.51 0.13 -19.49
N GLY A 118 11.87 -0.52 -20.60
CA GLY A 118 13.28 -0.77 -20.93
C GLY A 118 13.99 -1.56 -19.83
N ALA A 119 15.08 -1.02 -19.30
CA ALA A 119 15.83 -1.61 -18.19
C ALA A 119 15.24 -1.28 -16.80
N SER A 120 14.24 -0.39 -16.74
CA SER A 120 13.63 0.06 -15.48
C SER A 120 12.43 -0.80 -15.11
N GLN A 121 12.37 -1.17 -13.85
CA GLN A 121 11.33 -1.99 -13.24
C GLN A 121 10.77 -1.24 -12.04
N MET A 122 9.45 -1.26 -11.87
CA MET A 122 8.75 -0.75 -10.69
C MET A 122 7.82 -1.83 -10.16
N SER A 123 7.81 -2.02 -8.85
CA SER A 123 6.78 -2.78 -8.14
C SER A 123 6.07 -1.87 -7.15
N LEU A 124 4.75 -1.82 -7.23
CA LEU A 124 3.85 -1.10 -6.34
C LEU A 124 3.05 -2.12 -5.53
N LEU A 125 3.26 -2.14 -4.22
CA LEU A 125 2.60 -3.03 -3.28
C LEU A 125 1.61 -2.27 -2.43
N SER A 126 0.43 -2.85 -2.23
CA SER A 126 -0.56 -2.32 -1.28
C SER A 126 -0.60 -3.13 0.02
N PHE A 127 -0.72 -2.47 1.16
CA PHE A 127 -0.94 -3.15 2.44
C PHE A 127 -1.79 -2.29 3.36
N ILE A 128 -2.50 -2.94 4.28
CA ILE A 128 -3.35 -2.25 5.24
C ILE A 128 -2.60 -2.16 6.57
N LEU A 129 -2.58 -0.96 7.14
CA LEU A 129 -1.99 -0.72 8.44
C LEU A 129 -2.88 0.25 9.23
N ALA A 130 -3.59 -0.26 10.24
CA ALA A 130 -4.27 0.60 11.19
C ALA A 130 -3.25 1.40 12.01
N PRO A 131 -3.48 2.69 12.31
CA PRO A 131 -4.66 3.51 11.96
C PRO A 131 -4.59 4.26 10.62
N TYR A 132 -3.55 4.04 9.82
CA TYR A 132 -3.25 4.77 8.58
C TYR A 132 -4.08 4.33 7.36
N GLY A 133 -4.78 3.20 7.45
CA GLY A 133 -5.59 2.64 6.38
C GLY A 133 -4.75 1.92 5.34
N GLN A 134 -5.14 2.01 4.07
CA GLN A 134 -4.42 1.40 2.96
C GLN A 134 -3.22 2.24 2.52
N LEU A 135 -2.04 1.65 2.60
CA LEU A 135 -0.76 2.22 2.21
C LEU A 135 -0.22 1.55 0.95
N LEU A 136 0.62 2.29 0.24
CA LEU A 136 1.26 1.91 -1.00
C LEU A 136 2.77 2.09 -0.87
N LEU A 137 3.53 1.04 -1.17
CA LEU A 137 4.97 1.09 -1.33
C LEU A 137 5.33 0.84 -2.79
N SER A 138 5.89 1.85 -3.44
CA SER A 138 6.49 1.72 -4.77
C SER A 138 8.01 1.61 -4.64
N VAL A 139 8.61 0.61 -5.27
CA VAL A 139 10.06 0.44 -5.39
C VAL A 139 10.41 0.33 -6.86
N SER A 140 11.35 1.15 -7.30
CA SER A 140 11.88 1.15 -8.66
C SER A 140 13.35 0.79 -8.66
N ALA A 141 13.79 0.07 -9.68
CA ALA A 141 15.18 -0.30 -9.88
C ALA A 141 15.51 -0.37 -11.39
N SER A 142 16.79 -0.33 -11.72
CA SER A 142 17.26 -0.42 -13.11
C SER A 142 18.32 -1.49 -13.27
N GLY A 143 18.27 -2.24 -14.38
CA GLY A 143 19.25 -3.28 -14.68
C GLY A 143 19.06 -4.59 -13.91
N VAL A 144 17.90 -4.78 -13.28
CA VAL A 144 17.54 -5.98 -12.50
C VAL A 144 16.23 -6.58 -12.99
N GLN A 145 16.00 -7.85 -12.68
CA GLN A 145 14.76 -8.53 -13.01
C GLN A 145 13.61 -8.05 -12.12
N LEU A 146 12.40 -7.97 -12.70
CA LEU A 146 11.19 -7.56 -11.98
C LEU A 146 10.95 -8.40 -10.70
N GLY A 147 11.23 -9.70 -10.76
CA GLY A 147 11.10 -10.60 -9.60
C GLY A 147 11.94 -10.14 -8.41
N THR A 148 13.16 -9.65 -8.64
CA THR A 148 14.03 -9.09 -7.59
C THR A 148 13.39 -7.86 -6.95
N VAL A 149 12.84 -6.96 -7.77
CA VAL A 149 12.18 -5.74 -7.27
C VAL A 149 10.97 -6.09 -6.41
N ILE A 150 10.15 -7.05 -6.84
CA ILE A 150 8.98 -7.51 -6.07
C ILE A 150 9.41 -8.09 -4.72
N VAL A 151 10.46 -8.93 -4.69
CA VAL A 151 10.97 -9.53 -3.44
C VAL A 151 11.47 -8.44 -2.48
N GLN A 152 12.27 -7.50 -2.98
CA GLN A 152 12.80 -6.40 -2.18
C GLN A 152 11.69 -5.49 -1.66
N ALA A 153 10.72 -5.14 -2.51
CA ALA A 153 9.56 -4.36 -2.12
C ALA A 153 8.74 -5.07 -1.03
N ARG A 154 8.53 -6.39 -1.14
CA ARG A 154 7.79 -7.17 -0.13
C ARG A 154 8.54 -7.20 1.20
N SER A 155 9.85 -7.41 1.16
CA SER A 155 10.69 -7.37 2.36
C SER A 155 10.58 -6.01 3.06
N ALA A 156 10.73 -4.92 2.31
CA ALA A 156 10.59 -3.57 2.83
C ALA A 156 9.19 -3.27 3.38
N ALA A 157 8.12 -3.75 2.73
CA ALA A 157 6.76 -3.62 3.22
C ALA A 157 6.58 -4.30 4.58
N TYR A 158 7.12 -5.51 4.79
CA TYR A 158 7.08 -6.18 6.09
C TYR A 158 7.85 -5.41 7.18
N GLU A 159 9.01 -4.86 6.85
CA GLU A 159 9.75 -4.01 7.77
C GLU A 159 8.98 -2.74 8.14
N LEU A 160 8.31 -2.11 7.17
CA LEU A 160 7.47 -0.94 7.38
C LEU A 160 6.26 -1.25 8.25
N ILE A 161 5.52 -2.33 7.96
CA ILE A 161 4.38 -2.78 8.80
C ILE A 161 4.83 -2.98 10.24
N THR A 162 5.99 -3.61 10.43
CA THR A 162 6.55 -3.84 11.77
C THR A 162 6.93 -2.52 12.46
N ALA A 163 7.66 -1.64 11.79
CA ALA A 163 8.14 -0.39 12.38
C ALA A 163 7.00 0.61 12.68
N LEU A 164 6.04 0.71 11.76
CA LEU A 164 4.92 1.63 11.88
C LEU A 164 3.82 1.08 12.79
N GLY A 165 3.63 -0.25 12.84
CA GLY A 165 2.68 -0.89 13.74
C GLY A 165 3.06 -0.79 15.22
N VAL A 166 4.35 -0.65 15.54
CA VAL A 166 4.83 -0.37 16.91
C VAL A 166 4.69 1.12 17.27
N SER A 167 4.59 2.00 16.27
CA SER A 167 4.48 3.46 16.45
C SER A 167 3.02 3.90 16.62
N ALA A 168 2.27 3.22 17.51
CA ALA A 168 0.90 3.59 17.84
C ALA A 168 0.84 5.03 18.38
N PRO A 169 -0.25 5.78 18.10
CA PRO A 169 -0.41 7.14 18.60
C PRO A 169 -0.36 7.15 20.14
N PRO A 170 0.24 8.16 20.79
CA PRO A 170 0.07 8.34 22.22
C PRO A 170 -1.43 8.52 22.53
N ALA A 171 -1.88 7.84 23.59
CA ALA A 171 -3.25 7.84 24.07
C ALA A 171 -3.76 9.24 24.46
#